data_AF-A0A2T4UEB0-F1
#
_entry.id   AF-A0A2T4UEB0-F1
#
_cell.length_a   1.000
_cell.length_b   1.000
_cell.length_c   1.000
_cell.angle_alpha   90.00
_cell.angle_beta   90.00
_cell.angle_gamma   90.00
#
_symmetry.space_group_name_H-M   'P 1'
#
loop_
_entity.id
_entity.type
_entity.pdbx_description
1 polymer ?
#
loop_
_entity_poly.entity_id
_entity_poly.type
_entity_poly.pdbx_seq_one_letter_code
_entity_poly.pdbx_strand_id
1 'polypeptide(L)'
;MTGRDTDASPALRLGFDVDERVTAVVSLSRAGRTIAKRTVTLAPGSRALDLLVPAKTAGGSARLTVSFTDTDGARNVVTRTVTVPRRNA
;
A
#
# COMPACT_ATOMS: atom_id res chain seq x y z
N MET A 1 -4.35 27.70 22.62
CA MET A 1 -4.06 26.27 22.82
C MET A 1 -5.21 25.48 22.21
N THR A 2 -5.02 24.92 21.02
CA THR A 2 -5.91 23.89 20.47
C THR A 2 -5.06 23.05 19.54
N GLY A 3 -4.83 21.80 19.97
CA GLY A 3 -3.87 20.88 19.38
C GLY A 3 -4.17 20.62 17.92
N ARG A 4 -3.10 20.51 17.14
CA ARG A 4 -3.14 19.90 15.81
C ARG A 4 -3.54 18.45 16.01
N ASP A 5 -4.82 18.13 15.78
CA ASP A 5 -5.23 16.79 15.39
C ASP A 5 -4.52 16.49 14.08
N THR A 6 -3.28 16.01 14.20
CA THR A 6 -2.54 15.47 13.07
C THR A 6 -3.27 14.18 12.77
N ASP A 7 -4.15 14.21 11.79
CA ASP A 7 -4.87 13.06 11.24
C ASP A 7 -3.83 12.08 10.67
N ALA A 8 -3.17 11.35 11.57
CA ALA A 8 -2.13 10.39 11.22
C ALA A 8 -2.83 9.28 10.45
N SER A 9 -2.67 9.32 9.12
CA SER A 9 -3.14 8.27 8.22
C SER A 9 -2.35 6.99 8.55
N PRO A 10 -3.00 5.88 8.92
CA PRO A 10 -2.27 4.64 9.18
C PRO A 10 -1.50 4.20 7.94
N ALA A 11 -0.22 3.90 8.11
CA ALA A 11 0.62 3.35 7.06
C ALA A 11 0.59 1.82 7.11
N LEU A 12 0.20 1.18 6.01
CA LEU A 12 0.38 -0.25 5.82
C LEU A 12 1.76 -0.50 5.21
N ARG A 13 2.68 -1.05 6.01
CA ARG A 13 4.02 -1.40 5.54
C ARG A 13 4.00 -2.73 4.78
N LEU A 14 4.50 -2.70 3.55
CA LEU A 14 4.59 -3.84 2.66
C LEU A 14 6.05 -4.24 2.53
N GLY A 15 6.37 -5.51 2.80
CA GLY A 15 7.69 -6.10 2.55
C GLY A 15 7.76 -6.75 1.17
N PHE A 16 8.89 -6.60 0.51
CA PHE A 16 9.23 -7.23 -0.76
C PHE A 16 10.75 -7.27 -0.88
N ASP A 17 11.27 -8.11 -1.77
CA ASP A 17 12.67 -8.03 -2.19
C ASP A 17 12.65 -7.79 -3.69
N VAL A 18 13.38 -6.77 -4.12
CA VAL A 18 13.41 -6.29 -5.49
C VAL A 18 14.85 -6.33 -5.95
N ASP A 19 15.16 -7.19 -6.91
CA ASP A 19 16.53 -7.40 -7.41
C ASP A 19 16.89 -6.44 -8.56
N GLU A 20 15.91 -5.79 -9.16
CA GLU A 20 16.08 -4.89 -10.30
C GLU A 20 15.21 -3.63 -10.19
N ARG A 21 15.35 -2.68 -11.12
CA ARG A 21 14.48 -1.49 -11.10
C ARG A 21 13.08 -1.84 -11.60
N VAL A 22 12.07 -1.56 -10.78
CA VAL A 22 10.66 -1.83 -11.13
C VAL A 22 9.76 -0.66 -10.79
N THR A 23 8.63 -0.54 -11.50
CA THR A 23 7.50 0.30 -11.13
C THR A 23 6.49 -0.56 -10.38
N ALA A 24 6.27 -0.25 -9.10
CA ALA A 24 5.27 -0.89 -8.26
C ALA A 24 3.97 -0.07 -8.23
N VAL A 25 2.85 -0.70 -8.57
CA VAL A 25 1.50 -0.16 -8.38
C VAL A 25 0.82 -0.97 -7.28
N VAL A 26 0.61 -0.33 -6.14
CA VAL A 26 -0.06 -0.89 -4.98
C VAL A 26 -1.47 -0.34 -4.91
N SER A 27 -2.45 -1.21 -4.75
CA SER A 27 -3.86 -0.87 -4.55
C SER A 27 -4.44 -1.66 -3.39
N LEU A 28 -5.10 -0.97 -2.47
CA LEU A 28 -5.90 -1.55 -1.42
C LEU A 28 -7.36 -1.33 -1.76
N SER A 29 -8.17 -2.38 -1.78
CA SER A 29 -9.58 -2.33 -2.13
C SER A 29 -10.45 -3.11 -1.17
N ARG A 30 -11.71 -2.71 -1.02
CA ARG A 30 -12.72 -3.44 -0.24
C ARG A 30 -14.04 -3.37 -0.97
N ALA A 31 -14.71 -4.52 -1.09
CA ALA A 31 -15.99 -4.63 -1.81
C ALA A 31 -15.93 -3.99 -3.21
N GLY A 32 -14.83 -4.19 -3.94
CA GLY A 32 -14.62 -3.63 -5.28
C GLY A 32 -14.20 -2.16 -5.35
N ARG A 33 -14.22 -1.42 -4.22
CA ARG A 33 -13.81 -0.01 -4.17
C ARG A 33 -12.35 0.15 -3.76
N THR A 34 -11.59 0.95 -4.48
CA THR A 34 -10.21 1.33 -4.07
C THR A 34 -10.27 2.28 -2.88
N ILE A 35 -9.55 1.93 -1.83
CA ILE A 35 -9.38 2.69 -0.59
C ILE A 35 -8.11 3.54 -0.64
N ALA A 36 -7.01 2.93 -1.10
CA ALA A 36 -5.70 3.56 -1.18
C ALA A 36 -4.97 3.02 -2.41
N LYS A 37 -4.20 3.89 -3.07
CA LYS A 37 -3.37 3.52 -4.21
C LYS A 37 -2.06 4.28 -4.15
N ARG A 38 -0.96 3.59 -4.46
CA ARG A 38 0.37 4.19 -4.56
C ARG A 38 1.09 3.62 -5.78
N THR A 39 1.70 4.51 -6.56
CA THR A 39 2.65 4.14 -7.60
C THR A 39 4.03 4.63 -7.20
N VAL A 40 5.04 3.78 -7.31
CA VAL A 40 6.42 4.11 -6.93
C VAL A 40 7.41 3.35 -7.81
N THR A 41 8.53 3.97 -8.14
CA THR A 41 9.67 3.27 -8.73
C THR A 41 10.58 2.79 -7.61
N LEU A 42 10.87 1.49 -7.60
CA LEU A 42 11.75 0.84 -6.63
C LEU A 42 13.09 0.58 -7.28
N ALA A 43 14.16 0.85 -6.55
CA ALA A 43 15.51 0.51 -6.96
C ALA A 43 15.85 -0.92 -6.53
N PRO A 44 16.85 -1.56 -7.16
CA PRO A 44 17.43 -2.81 -6.66
C PRO A 44 17.78 -2.70 -5.17
N GLY A 45 17.46 -3.75 -4.40
CA GLY A 45 17.63 -3.80 -2.94
C GLY A 45 16.55 -3.08 -2.13
N SER A 46 15.50 -2.53 -2.77
CA SER A 46 14.36 -1.97 -2.03
C SER A 46 13.60 -3.07 -1.30
N ARG A 47 13.40 -2.90 0.02
CA ARG A 47 12.80 -3.95 0.87
C ARG A 47 11.40 -3.67 1.39
N ALA A 48 10.96 -2.42 1.33
CA ALA A 48 9.67 -2.03 1.89
C ALA A 48 9.05 -0.81 1.22
N LEU A 49 7.72 -0.74 1.28
CA LEU A 49 6.92 0.40 0.89
C LEU A 49 5.79 0.63 1.89
N ASP A 50 5.55 1.88 2.24
CA ASP A 50 4.38 2.26 3.03
C ASP A 50 3.21 2.65 2.12
N LEU A 51 2.06 2.02 2.29
CA LEU A 51 0.82 2.49 1.69
C LEU A 51 0.07 3.33 2.72
N LEU A 52 -0.08 4.63 2.45
CA LEU A 52 -0.90 5.51 3.28
C LEU A 52 -2.38 5.16 3.09
N VAL A 53 -3.01 4.73 4.16
CA VAL A 53 -4.45 4.46 4.20
C VAL A 53 -5.14 5.69 4.80
N PRO A 54 -6.18 6.26 4.16
CA PRO A 54 -6.87 7.43 4.70
C PRO A 54 -7.38 7.16 6.12
N ALA A 55 -7.19 8.10 7.04
CA ALA A 55 -7.50 7.89 8.46
C ALA A 55 -8.98 7.55 8.74
N LYS A 56 -9.90 8.04 7.90
CA LYS A 56 -11.34 7.74 7.98
C LYS A 56 -11.71 6.35 7.44
N THR A 57 -10.75 5.54 7.02
CA THR A 57 -10.99 4.17 6.54
C THR A 57 -11.37 3.28 7.71
N ALA A 58 -12.56 2.69 7.66
CA ALA A 58 -12.97 1.72 8.67
C ALA A 58 -12.01 0.50 8.67
N GLY A 59 -11.63 0.03 9.85
CA GLY A 59 -10.81 -1.18 9.96
C GLY A 59 -11.56 -2.44 9.50
N GLY A 60 -10.81 -3.49 9.19
CA GLY A 60 -11.33 -4.78 8.70
C GLY A 60 -10.64 -5.28 7.43
N SER A 61 -11.12 -6.41 6.91
CA SER A 61 -10.52 -7.10 5.75
C SER A 61 -10.57 -6.26 4.48
N ALA A 62 -9.47 -6.25 3.73
CA ALA A 62 -9.32 -5.58 2.45
C ALA A 62 -8.38 -6.39 1.53
N ARG A 63 -8.58 -6.26 0.22
CA ARG A 63 -7.75 -6.89 -0.82
C ARG A 63 -6.64 -5.94 -1.23
N LEU A 64 -5.40 -6.33 -0.94
CA LEU A 64 -4.19 -5.69 -1.41
C LEU A 64 -3.75 -6.33 -2.73
N THR A 65 -3.54 -5.53 -3.75
CA THR A 65 -2.96 -5.94 -5.03
C THR A 65 -1.71 -5.10 -5.28
N VAL A 66 -0.60 -5.77 -5.55
CA VAL A 66 0.67 -5.16 -5.91
C VAL A 66 1.05 -5.65 -7.29
N SER A 67 1.35 -4.72 -8.19
CA SER A 67 1.83 -5.01 -9.53
C SER A 67 3.22 -4.44 -9.67
N PHE A 68 4.21 -5.26 -9.98
CA PHE A 68 5.55 -4.84 -10.36
C PHE A 68 5.68 -4.91 -11.87
N THR A 69 6.25 -3.88 -12.48
CA THR A 69 6.59 -3.84 -13.90
C THR A 69 8.04 -3.45 -14.02
N ASP A 70 8.87 -4.31 -14.61
CA ASP A 70 10.28 -4.02 -14.86
C ASP A 70 10.47 -3.00 -16.00
N THR A 71 11.72 -2.70 -16.33
CA THR A 71 12.05 -1.76 -17.40
C THR A 71 11.80 -2.31 -18.80
N ASP A 72 11.73 -3.63 -18.94
CA ASP A 72 11.46 -4.32 -20.20
C ASP A 72 9.96 -4.53 -20.45
N GLY A 73 9.13 -4.16 -19.46
CA GLY A 73 7.68 -4.22 -19.49
C GLY A 73 7.09 -5.54 -18.97
N ALA A 74 7.91 -6.47 -18.48
CA ALA A 74 7.40 -7.69 -17.86
C ALA A 74 6.71 -7.34 -16.53
N ARG A 75 5.60 -8.02 -16.27
CA ARG A 75 4.67 -7.66 -15.20
C ARG A 75 4.38 -8.84 -14.29
N ASN A 76 4.59 -8.64 -13.00
CA ASN A 76 4.21 -9.59 -11.95
C ASN A 76 3.14 -8.97 -11.04
N VAL A 77 2.06 -9.71 -10.77
CA VAL A 77 0.94 -9.24 -9.95
C VAL A 77 0.74 -10.17 -8.76
N VAL A 78 0.86 -9.62 -7.56
CA VAL A 78 0.62 -10.32 -6.30
C VAL A 78 -0.66 -9.78 -5.68
N THR A 79 -1.51 -10.66 -5.19
CA THR A 79 -2.74 -10.29 -4.49
C THR A 79 -2.81 -11.00 -3.15
N ARG A 80 -3.16 -10.25 -2.10
CA ARG A 80 -3.32 -10.76 -0.73
C ARG A 80 -4.50 -10.10 -0.04
N THR A 81 -5.06 -10.81 0.93
CA THR A 81 -6.02 -10.24 1.87
C THR A 81 -5.26 -9.73 3.09
N VAL A 82 -5.53 -8.48 3.47
CA VAL A 82 -4.91 -7.81 4.62
C VAL A 82 -5.99 -7.25 5.54
N THR A 83 -5.68 -7.09 6.81
CA THR A 83 -6.57 -6.42 7.76
C THR A 83 -6.12 -4.98 7.91
N VAL A 84 -7.00 -4.03 7.56
CA VAL A 84 -6.81 -2.63 7.91
C VAL A 84 -7.04 -2.49 9.42
N PRO A 85 -6.06 -1.99 10.19
CA PRO A 85 -6.24 -1.83 11.63
C PRO A 85 -7.44 -0.90 11.90
N ARG A 86 -8.28 -1.27 12.87
CA ARG A 86 -9.30 -0.35 13.38
C ARG A 86 -8.56 0.73 14.16
N ARG A 87 -8.89 2.01 13.90
CA ARG A 87 -8.52 3.07 14.83
C ARG A 87 -9.28 2.79 16.12
N ASN A 88 -8.59 2.44 17.19
CA ASN A 88 -9.18 2.56 18.52
C ASN A 88 -9.42 4.07 18.70
N ALA A 89 -10.68 4.44 18.90
CA ALA A 89 -11.06 5.80 19.22
C ALA A 89 -10.50 6.20 20.58
#